data_AF-A0AB34NZZ4-F1
#
_entry.id   AF-A0AB34NZZ4-F1
#
_cell.length_a   1.000
_cell.length_b   1.000
_cell.length_c   1.000
_cell.angle_alpha   90.00
_cell.angle_beta   90.00
_cell.angle_gamma   90.00
#
_symmetry.space_group_name_H-M   'P 1'
#
loop_
_entity.id
_entity.type
_entity.pdbx_description
1 polymer ?
#
loop_
_entity_poly.entity_id
_entity_poly.type
_entity_poly.pdbx_seq_one_letter_code
_entity_poly.pdbx_strand_id
1 'polypeptide(L)'
;MKWEENKMNEKNPQDHVIFKISLLSISIFLMMAPAIAPALPLMYHAFPGIDKAGVEMLSTIPNIGIVIGLLISPFLIKLMGEKPTIITGLVITLLAGTFPMYATAYTPILISRFLIGAGIGLFNSLAVSLIPQFYSSNEEKLATMVGYQNVMGSLGAALASFLISWLLTISWHAAFAIYFLVIPVLILFILFVPLPSSRQKKADKAKKAKEKQTINGKVILISVLMFFIFLFYMPMSFKIPALVVQEKLGTVSEVSALTGVLNLVGIPVGASFGFFFKKLHDKIFPLGFALVAIGFFIIALAGNFIMLSIGCLILGIGFGLGVPYMYNWLDWSAPANSVNLATTIVLVLVNVGCAISPMIINAVTPSAKMGLLISAIFFACFLVYAIIHYLRVHKKQSATA
;
A
#
# COMPACT_ATOMS: atom_id res chain seq x y z
N MET A 1 50.38 12.27 -1.85
CA MET A 1 50.04 10.96 -1.26
C MET A 1 49.25 11.07 0.04
N LYS A 2 49.75 11.66 1.14
CA LYS A 2 48.95 11.85 2.38
C LYS A 2 47.69 12.74 2.25
N TRP A 3 47.62 13.62 1.25
CA TRP A 3 46.45 14.45 0.95
C TRP A 3 45.32 13.71 0.20
N GLU A 4 45.65 12.64 -0.52
CA GLU A 4 44.65 11.82 -1.23
C GLU A 4 44.09 10.70 -0.35
N GLU A 5 44.88 10.18 0.59
CA GLU A 5 44.40 9.24 1.62
C GLU A 5 43.38 9.88 2.57
N ASN A 6 43.50 11.17 2.89
CA ASN A 6 42.53 11.85 3.76
C ASN A 6 41.17 12.14 3.11
N LYS A 7 41.06 12.09 1.77
CA LYS A 7 39.75 12.18 1.08
C LYS A 7 38.98 10.85 1.04
N MET A 8 39.66 9.74 1.32
CA MET A 8 39.05 8.40 1.33
C MET A 8 38.41 8.06 2.69
N ASN A 9 38.55 8.92 3.71
CA ASN A 9 38.06 8.71 5.08
C ASN A 9 36.83 9.54 5.47
N GLU A 10 36.33 10.43 4.61
CA GLU A 10 34.96 10.91 4.77
C GLU A 10 34.02 9.80 4.29
N LYS A 11 33.40 9.08 5.25
CA LYS A 11 32.28 8.18 4.94
C LYS A 11 31.34 8.94 4.01
N ASN A 12 31.09 8.38 2.83
CA ASN A 12 30.15 8.92 1.86
C ASN A 12 28.86 9.28 2.62
N PRO A 13 28.20 10.44 2.42
CA PRO A 13 27.03 10.86 3.22
C PRO A 13 25.95 9.78 3.37
N GLN A 14 25.90 8.89 2.38
CA GLN A 14 25.02 7.74 2.20
C GLN A 14 25.27 6.58 3.19
N ASP A 15 26.45 6.52 3.81
CA ASP A 15 26.83 5.53 4.80
C ASP A 15 26.50 5.97 6.24
N HIS A 16 26.13 7.25 6.45
CA HIS A 16 25.67 7.73 7.75
C HIS A 16 24.28 7.17 8.07
N VAL A 17 24.12 6.66 9.30
CA VAL A 17 22.87 6.10 9.79
C VAL A 17 21.72 7.13 9.70
N ILE A 18 22.00 8.40 9.99
CA ILE A 18 21.00 9.47 9.94
C ILE A 18 20.48 9.74 8.52
N PHE A 19 21.34 9.60 7.50
CA PHE A 19 20.92 9.69 6.10
C PHE A 19 19.99 8.53 5.74
N LYS A 20 20.36 7.30 6.12
CA LYS A 20 19.55 6.10 5.87
C LYS A 20 18.17 6.20 6.53
N ILE A 21 18.12 6.60 7.80
CA ILE A 21 16.87 6.83 8.53
C ILE A 21 16.04 7.89 7.81
N SER A 22 16.65 9.03 7.43
CA SER A 22 15.93 10.13 6.79
C SER A 22 15.39 9.75 5.41
N LEU A 23 16.19 9.04 4.61
CA LEU A 23 15.79 8.52 3.29
C LEU A 23 14.66 7.50 3.41
N LEU A 24 14.73 6.60 4.38
CA LEU A 24 13.71 5.56 4.57
C LEU A 24 12.44 6.08 5.27
N SER A 25 12.55 7.17 6.04
CA SER A 25 11.44 7.72 6.84
C SER A 25 10.23 8.14 6.01
N ILE A 26 10.40 8.58 4.76
CA ILE A 26 9.27 8.89 3.86
C ILE A 26 8.44 7.64 3.53
N SER A 27 9.01 6.44 3.68
CA SER A 27 8.33 5.17 3.39
C SER A 27 7.28 4.81 4.44
N ILE A 28 7.38 5.38 5.65
CA ILE A 28 6.41 5.23 6.76
C ILE A 28 4.99 5.62 6.30
N PHE A 29 4.86 6.62 5.43
CA PHE A 29 3.56 7.15 5.01
C PHE A 29 2.93 6.44 3.82
N LEU A 30 3.67 5.57 3.12
CA LEU A 30 3.19 4.94 1.88
C LEU A 30 1.97 4.03 2.12
N MET A 31 1.84 3.50 3.33
CA MET A 31 0.76 2.59 3.73
C MET A 31 -0.31 3.25 4.63
N MET A 32 -0.22 4.56 4.89
CA MET A 32 -1.09 5.27 5.83
C MET A 32 -2.38 5.82 5.22
N ALA A 33 -2.57 5.68 3.90
CA ALA A 33 -3.76 6.14 3.21
C ALA A 33 -5.08 5.56 3.78
N PRO A 34 -5.23 4.23 4.00
CA PRO A 34 -6.45 3.65 4.56
C PRO A 34 -6.50 3.65 6.10
N ALA A 35 -5.53 4.24 6.80
CA ALA A 35 -5.35 4.06 8.24
C ALA A 35 -6.55 4.47 9.11
N ILE A 36 -7.37 5.41 8.64
CA ILE A 36 -8.55 5.92 9.38
C ILE A 36 -9.76 4.98 9.36
N ALA A 37 -9.70 3.86 8.63
CA ALA A 37 -10.87 3.00 8.43
C ALA A 37 -11.52 2.49 9.74
N PRO A 38 -10.79 2.20 10.84
CA PRO A 38 -11.40 1.89 12.13
C PRO A 38 -12.32 3.00 12.68
N ALA A 39 -12.15 4.26 12.27
CA ALA A 39 -12.99 5.38 12.68
C ALA A 39 -14.37 5.41 11.99
N LEU A 40 -14.55 4.70 10.87
CA LEU A 40 -15.75 4.78 10.03
C LEU A 40 -17.06 4.53 10.79
N PRO A 41 -17.16 3.55 11.71
CA PRO A 41 -18.38 3.34 12.48
C PRO A 41 -18.82 4.56 13.29
N LEU A 42 -17.87 5.38 13.76
CA LEU A 42 -18.14 6.62 14.49
C LEU A 42 -18.59 7.77 13.55
N MET A 43 -18.31 7.65 12.26
CA MET A 43 -18.60 8.67 11.24
C MET A 43 -19.94 8.42 10.52
N TYR A 44 -20.52 7.23 10.60
CA TYR A 44 -21.75 6.88 9.86
C TYR A 44 -22.96 7.79 10.17
N HIS A 45 -23.00 8.37 11.37
CA HIS A 45 -24.06 9.30 11.77
C HIS A 45 -23.59 10.77 11.81
N ALA A 46 -22.34 11.05 11.44
CA ALA A 46 -21.76 12.39 11.51
C ALA A 46 -22.14 13.28 10.33
N PHE A 47 -22.62 12.70 9.22
CA PHE A 47 -22.89 13.42 7.97
C PHE A 47 -24.34 13.24 7.51
N PRO A 48 -25.24 14.20 7.77
CA PRO A 48 -26.62 14.14 7.32
C PRO A 48 -26.71 14.03 5.78
N GLY A 49 -27.55 13.12 5.29
CA GLY A 49 -27.79 12.93 3.85
C GLY A 49 -26.72 12.15 3.08
N ILE A 50 -25.65 11.70 3.76
CA ILE A 50 -24.63 10.84 3.17
C ILE A 50 -24.89 9.39 3.54
N ASP A 51 -24.91 8.51 2.54
CA ASP A 51 -25.11 7.08 2.75
C ASP A 51 -23.84 6.39 3.28
N LYS A 52 -23.98 5.13 3.68
CA LYS A 52 -22.87 4.35 4.24
C LYS A 52 -21.69 4.23 3.26
N ALA A 53 -21.98 4.05 1.97
CA ALA A 53 -20.95 3.98 0.94
C ALA A 53 -20.16 5.29 0.82
N GLY A 54 -20.84 6.44 0.89
CA GLY A 54 -20.22 7.76 0.90
C GLY A 54 -19.29 7.97 2.10
N VAL A 55 -19.67 7.51 3.30
CA VAL A 55 -18.78 7.59 4.48
C VAL A 55 -17.58 6.66 4.34
N GLU A 56 -17.79 5.41 3.89
CA GLU A 56 -16.70 4.45 3.64
C GLU A 56 -15.74 4.94 2.54
N MET A 57 -16.21 5.76 1.59
CA MET A 57 -15.36 6.40 0.58
C MET A 57 -14.30 7.32 1.20
N LEU A 58 -14.47 7.84 2.42
CA LEU A 58 -13.45 8.66 3.08
C LEU A 58 -12.14 7.90 3.34
N SER A 59 -12.19 6.58 3.53
CA SER A 59 -10.99 5.77 3.70
C SER A 59 -10.36 5.33 2.37
N THR A 60 -11.11 5.33 1.27
CA THR A 60 -10.70 4.75 -0.02
C THR A 60 -10.44 5.78 -1.12
N ILE A 61 -11.05 6.97 -1.07
CA ILE A 61 -10.78 8.08 -2.00
C ILE A 61 -9.30 8.52 -2.07
N PRO A 62 -8.47 8.39 -1.00
CA PRO A 62 -7.04 8.67 -1.14
C PRO A 62 -6.36 7.84 -2.23
N ASN A 63 -6.87 6.65 -2.59
CA ASN A 63 -6.29 5.85 -3.66
C ASN A 63 -6.40 6.53 -5.04
N ILE A 64 -7.51 7.25 -5.33
CA ILE A 64 -7.59 8.07 -6.55
C ILE A 64 -6.59 9.22 -6.48
N GLY A 65 -6.48 9.85 -5.31
CA GLY A 65 -5.46 10.87 -5.07
C GLY A 65 -4.05 10.35 -5.38
N ILE A 66 -3.70 9.15 -4.91
CA ILE A 66 -2.39 8.52 -5.16
C ILE A 66 -2.13 8.38 -6.65
N VAL A 67 -3.12 7.89 -7.43
CA VAL A 67 -3.00 7.78 -8.89
C VAL A 67 -2.72 9.14 -9.53
N ILE A 68 -3.48 10.17 -9.15
CA ILE A 68 -3.29 11.53 -9.68
C ILE A 68 -1.90 12.08 -9.30
N GLY A 69 -1.49 11.91 -8.04
CA GLY A 69 -0.17 12.31 -7.56
C GLY A 69 0.97 11.62 -8.33
N LEU A 70 0.85 10.32 -8.58
CA LEU A 70 1.83 9.55 -9.36
C LEU A 70 1.95 10.07 -10.80
N LEU A 71 0.84 10.46 -11.44
CA LEU A 71 0.83 11.00 -12.80
C LEU A 71 1.39 12.44 -12.87
N ILE A 72 1.17 13.24 -11.83
CA ILE A 72 1.65 14.62 -11.74
C ILE A 72 3.13 14.69 -11.33
N SER A 73 3.61 13.74 -10.54
CA SER A 73 4.98 13.75 -9.98
C SER A 73 6.08 13.97 -11.02
N PRO A 74 6.11 13.27 -12.19
CA PRO A 74 7.12 13.52 -13.23
C PRO A 74 7.14 14.95 -13.78
N PHE A 75 5.99 15.63 -13.82
CA PHE A 75 5.89 17.01 -14.27
C PHE A 75 6.49 17.97 -13.22
N LEU A 76 6.15 17.78 -11.94
CA LEU A 76 6.72 18.59 -10.85
C LEU A 76 8.22 18.37 -10.70
N ILE A 77 8.71 17.14 -10.86
CA ILE A 77 10.16 16.86 -10.86
C ILE A 77 10.88 17.63 -11.97
N LYS A 78 10.29 17.75 -13.17
CA LYS A 78 10.87 18.55 -14.26
C LYS A 78 10.87 20.05 -13.94
N LEU A 79 9.85 20.54 -13.24
CA LEU A 79 9.68 21.95 -12.92
C LEU A 79 10.57 22.42 -11.76
N MET A 80 10.57 21.68 -10.65
CA MET A 80 11.21 22.07 -9.38
C MET A 80 12.25 21.07 -8.86
N GLY A 81 12.31 19.85 -9.41
CA GLY A 81 13.23 18.79 -8.99
C GLY A 81 12.66 17.83 -7.95
N GLU A 82 13.42 16.76 -7.68
CA GLU A 82 12.97 15.64 -6.84
C GLU A 82 12.73 16.06 -5.38
N LYS A 83 13.69 16.76 -4.75
CA LYS A 83 13.57 17.17 -3.33
C LYS A 83 12.38 18.11 -3.08
N PRO A 84 12.18 19.20 -3.85
CA PRO A 84 11.00 20.04 -3.68
C PRO A 84 9.68 19.31 -3.96
N THR A 85 9.67 18.34 -4.88
CA THR A 85 8.47 17.53 -5.15
C THR A 85 8.10 16.66 -3.94
N ILE A 86 9.08 16.03 -3.30
CA ILE A 86 8.86 15.22 -2.08
C ILE A 86 8.38 16.11 -0.92
N ILE A 87 9.04 17.24 -0.71
CA ILE A 87 8.65 18.21 0.32
C ILE A 87 7.23 18.69 0.09
N THR A 88 6.86 19.02 -1.15
CA THR A 88 5.50 19.42 -1.53
C THR A 88 4.49 18.33 -1.19
N GLY A 89 4.78 17.07 -1.54
CA GLY A 89 3.92 15.94 -1.21
C GLY A 89 3.76 15.73 0.30
N LEU A 90 4.85 15.83 1.08
CA LEU A 90 4.81 15.74 2.54
C LEU A 90 3.99 16.90 3.15
N VAL A 91 4.16 18.13 2.68
CA VAL A 91 3.39 19.28 3.16
C VAL A 91 1.89 19.13 2.84
N ILE A 92 1.54 18.68 1.63
CA ILE A 92 0.15 18.38 1.26
C ILE A 92 -0.40 17.30 2.19
N THR A 93 0.34 16.23 2.44
CA THR A 93 -0.07 15.13 3.34
C THR A 93 -0.30 15.63 4.76
N LEU A 94 0.56 16.50 5.29
CA LEU A 94 0.41 17.10 6.63
C LEU A 94 -0.86 17.98 6.71
N LEU A 95 -1.00 18.94 5.79
CA LEU A 95 -2.11 19.89 5.83
C LEU A 95 -3.46 19.21 5.55
N ALA A 96 -3.55 18.42 4.47
CA ALA A 96 -4.79 17.74 4.10
C ALA A 96 -5.14 16.57 5.02
N GLY A 97 -4.13 15.91 5.60
CA GLY A 97 -4.31 14.82 6.56
C GLY A 97 -4.84 15.29 7.91
N THR A 98 -4.35 16.41 8.43
CA THR A 98 -4.83 16.99 9.69
C THR A 98 -6.12 17.80 9.55
N PHE A 99 -6.50 18.17 8.32
CA PHE A 99 -7.69 18.97 8.05
C PHE A 99 -9.00 18.43 8.67
N PRO A 100 -9.29 17.12 8.62
CA PRO A 100 -10.52 16.58 9.22
C PRO A 100 -10.56 16.63 10.74
N MET A 101 -9.49 17.03 11.44
CA MET A 101 -9.53 17.24 12.89
C MET A 101 -10.47 18.37 13.31
N TYR A 102 -10.67 19.35 12.42
CA TYR A 102 -11.45 20.56 12.69
C TYR A 102 -12.62 20.74 11.72
N ALA A 103 -12.70 19.93 10.66
CA ALA A 103 -13.81 19.95 9.72
C ALA A 103 -15.00 19.13 10.22
N THR A 104 -16.21 19.63 9.99
CA THR A 104 -17.47 18.96 10.34
C THR A 104 -18.29 18.57 9.11
N ALA A 105 -18.11 19.28 7.99
CA ALA A 105 -18.82 18.99 6.74
C ALA A 105 -18.15 17.85 5.95
N TYR A 106 -18.96 17.01 5.32
CA TYR A 106 -18.50 15.86 4.54
C TYR A 106 -17.59 16.24 3.36
N THR A 107 -18.03 17.15 2.50
CA THR A 107 -17.32 17.48 1.25
C THR A 107 -15.91 18.02 1.48
N PRO A 108 -15.66 18.96 2.42
CA PRO A 108 -14.30 19.39 2.74
C PRO A 108 -13.41 18.25 3.24
N ILE A 109 -13.94 17.33 4.05
CA ILE A 109 -13.20 16.14 4.50
C ILE A 109 -12.88 15.27 3.29
N LEU A 110 -13.86 14.98 2.42
CA LEU A 110 -13.65 14.18 1.22
C LEU A 110 -12.54 14.75 0.31
N ILE A 111 -12.53 16.07 0.09
CA ILE A 111 -11.48 16.77 -0.67
C ILE A 111 -10.13 16.61 0.03
N SER A 112 -10.07 16.77 1.35
CA SER A 112 -8.82 16.59 2.09
C SER A 112 -8.30 15.14 2.00
N ARG A 113 -9.20 14.16 2.03
CA ARG A 113 -8.89 12.73 1.83
C ARG A 113 -8.37 12.44 0.42
N PHE A 114 -8.89 13.12 -0.60
CA PHE A 114 -8.32 13.05 -1.94
C PHE A 114 -6.92 13.69 -1.99
N LEU A 115 -6.76 14.88 -1.42
CA LEU A 115 -5.50 15.64 -1.42
C LEU A 115 -4.37 14.92 -0.69
N ILE A 116 -4.64 14.28 0.46
CA ILE A 116 -3.63 13.47 1.13
C ILE A 116 -3.16 12.31 0.23
N GLY A 117 -4.08 11.68 -0.50
CA GLY A 117 -3.74 10.69 -1.50
C GLY A 117 -2.79 11.26 -2.55
N ALA A 118 -3.12 12.44 -3.09
CA ALA A 118 -2.26 13.14 -4.05
C ALA A 118 -0.88 13.45 -3.48
N GLY A 119 -0.81 13.95 -2.23
CA GLY A 119 0.44 14.19 -1.52
C GLY A 119 1.30 12.94 -1.40
N ILE A 120 0.73 11.82 -0.96
CA ILE A 120 1.41 10.52 -0.91
C ILE A 120 1.86 10.09 -2.32
N GLY A 121 1.00 10.20 -3.33
CA GLY A 121 1.32 9.86 -4.72
C GLY A 121 2.50 10.63 -5.29
N LEU A 122 2.72 11.88 -4.88
CA LEU A 122 3.85 12.70 -5.34
C LEU A 122 5.21 12.11 -4.94
N PHE A 123 5.33 11.59 -3.72
CA PHE A 123 6.59 11.05 -3.21
C PHE A 123 6.66 9.52 -3.21
N ASN A 124 5.57 8.80 -3.49
CA ASN A 124 5.55 7.33 -3.47
C ASN A 124 6.56 6.72 -4.47
N SER A 125 6.49 7.13 -5.74
CA SER A 125 7.45 6.69 -6.76
C SER A 125 8.88 7.16 -6.49
N LEU A 126 9.04 8.33 -5.84
CA LEU A 126 10.33 8.88 -5.46
C LEU A 126 10.97 8.11 -4.29
N ALA A 127 10.20 7.68 -3.30
CA ALA A 127 10.70 6.90 -2.18
C ALA A 127 11.40 5.62 -2.66
N VAL A 128 10.79 4.92 -3.62
CA VAL A 128 11.37 3.71 -4.22
C VAL A 128 12.55 4.06 -5.14
N SER A 129 12.40 5.06 -6.00
CA SER A 129 13.42 5.37 -7.02
C SER A 129 14.64 6.12 -6.49
N LEU A 130 14.60 6.71 -5.29
CA LEU A 130 15.74 7.35 -4.65
C LEU A 130 16.78 6.34 -4.16
N ILE A 131 16.37 5.17 -3.68
CA ILE A 131 17.30 4.17 -3.12
C ILE A 131 18.35 3.74 -4.17
N PRO A 132 17.98 3.35 -5.40
CA PRO A 132 18.95 3.05 -6.45
C PRO A 132 19.89 4.20 -6.79
N GLN A 133 19.50 5.48 -6.61
CA GLN A 133 20.39 6.61 -6.93
C GLN A 133 21.62 6.68 -6.04
N PHE A 134 21.54 6.13 -4.82
CA PHE A 134 22.62 6.11 -3.85
C PHE A 134 23.31 4.73 -3.81
N TYR A 135 22.57 3.63 -3.97
CA TYR A 135 23.11 2.28 -3.74
C TYR A 135 23.31 1.43 -5.02
N SER A 136 23.13 1.97 -6.24
CA SER A 136 23.26 1.18 -7.48
C SER A 136 24.63 0.53 -7.71
N SER A 137 25.68 1.02 -7.06
CA SER A 137 27.04 0.46 -7.18
C SER A 137 27.25 -0.81 -6.35
N ASN A 138 26.32 -1.16 -5.45
CA ASN A 138 26.41 -2.34 -4.61
C ASN A 138 25.04 -3.03 -4.50
N GLU A 139 24.85 -4.11 -5.26
CA GLU A 139 23.58 -4.86 -5.35
C GLU A 139 23.09 -5.37 -3.99
N GLU A 140 24.00 -5.84 -3.13
CA GLU A 140 23.66 -6.34 -1.79
C GLU A 140 23.13 -5.22 -0.88
N LYS A 141 23.81 -4.06 -0.86
CA LYS A 141 23.35 -2.88 -0.11
C LYS A 141 22.03 -2.34 -0.67
N LEU A 142 21.86 -2.34 -2.00
CA LEU A 142 20.61 -1.93 -2.65
C LEU A 142 19.45 -2.82 -2.21
N ALA A 143 19.61 -4.14 -2.30
CA ALA A 143 18.60 -5.11 -1.87
C ALA A 143 18.27 -4.95 -0.38
N THR A 144 19.28 -4.74 0.47
CA THR A 144 19.12 -4.50 1.91
C THR A 144 18.30 -3.24 2.19
N MET A 145 18.59 -2.13 1.50
CA MET A 145 17.88 -0.86 1.69
C MET A 145 16.43 -0.93 1.19
N VAL A 146 16.18 -1.63 0.08
CA VAL A 146 14.81 -1.93 -0.39
C VAL A 146 14.06 -2.79 0.65
N GLY A 147 14.74 -3.77 1.27
CA GLY A 147 14.19 -4.53 2.38
C GLY A 147 13.80 -3.64 3.57
N TYR A 148 14.69 -2.76 4.00
CA TYR A 148 14.39 -1.80 5.08
C TYR A 148 13.27 -0.83 4.72
N GLN A 149 13.13 -0.44 3.45
CA GLN A 149 12.01 0.38 2.98
C GLN A 149 10.66 -0.28 3.27
N ASN A 150 10.53 -1.56 2.94
CA ASN A 150 9.31 -2.34 3.17
C ASN A 150 9.01 -2.50 4.66
N VAL A 151 10.06 -2.73 5.47
CA VAL A 151 9.94 -2.79 6.93
C VAL A 151 9.46 -1.45 7.49
N MET A 152 10.01 -0.33 7.03
CA MET A 152 9.61 1.00 7.49
C MET A 152 8.16 1.35 7.13
N GLY A 153 7.69 0.92 5.95
CA GLY A 153 6.27 1.06 5.58
C GLY A 153 5.35 0.28 6.53
N SER A 154 5.70 -0.96 6.83
CA SER A 154 4.92 -1.82 7.75
C SER A 154 4.95 -1.31 9.19
N LEU A 155 6.12 -0.85 9.65
CA LEU A 155 6.29 -0.24 10.96
C LEU A 155 5.50 1.06 11.08
N GLY A 156 5.50 1.89 10.04
CA GLY A 156 4.69 3.11 9.97
C GLY A 156 3.20 2.83 10.07
N ALA A 157 2.70 1.85 9.31
CA ALA A 157 1.32 1.42 9.39
C ALA A 157 0.96 0.85 10.78
N ALA A 158 1.87 0.09 11.40
CA ALA A 158 1.68 -0.44 12.75
C ALA A 158 1.59 0.67 13.81
N LEU A 159 2.57 1.58 13.82
CA LEU A 159 2.61 2.73 14.74
C LEU A 159 1.37 3.60 14.58
N ALA A 160 0.97 3.90 13.34
CA ALA A 160 -0.25 4.64 13.06
C ALA A 160 -1.48 3.93 13.64
N SER A 161 -1.58 2.61 13.47
CA SER A 161 -2.72 1.82 13.93
C SER A 161 -2.82 1.79 15.47
N PHE A 162 -1.70 1.70 16.19
CA PHE A 162 -1.69 1.80 17.65
C PHE A 162 -2.03 3.20 18.16
N LEU A 163 -1.52 4.25 17.50
CA LEU A 163 -1.87 5.63 17.85
C LEU A 163 -3.35 5.91 17.57
N ILE A 164 -3.90 5.45 16.43
CA ILE A 164 -5.33 5.56 16.11
C ILE A 164 -6.17 4.80 17.14
N SER A 165 -5.71 3.64 17.61
CA SER A 165 -6.41 2.88 18.66
C SER A 165 -6.65 3.73 19.92
N TRP A 166 -5.61 4.46 20.35
CA TRP A 166 -5.72 5.41 21.46
C TRP A 166 -6.54 6.64 21.10
N LEU A 167 -6.27 7.29 19.96
CA LEU A 167 -6.95 8.52 19.54
C LEU A 167 -8.47 8.34 19.37
N LEU A 168 -8.92 7.15 18.93
CA LEU A 168 -10.34 6.83 18.79
C LEU A 168 -11.09 6.74 20.12
N THR A 169 -10.39 6.61 21.25
CA THR A 169 -11.00 6.72 22.58
C THR A 169 -11.41 8.16 22.92
N ILE A 170 -10.84 9.15 22.22
CA ILE A 170 -11.13 10.57 22.42
C ILE A 170 -12.25 11.00 21.47
N SER A 171 -12.02 10.88 20.15
CA SER A 171 -13.00 11.18 19.12
C SER A 171 -12.53 10.66 17.75
N TRP A 172 -13.43 10.57 16.77
CA TRP A 172 -13.04 10.25 15.41
C TRP A 172 -12.21 11.37 14.76
N HIS A 173 -12.46 12.63 15.12
CA HIS A 173 -11.62 13.77 14.70
C HIS A 173 -10.18 13.61 15.18
N ALA A 174 -9.97 13.16 16.41
CA ALA A 174 -8.64 12.97 16.99
C ALA A 174 -7.80 11.95 16.20
N ALA A 175 -8.42 10.95 15.56
CA ALA A 175 -7.70 9.95 14.75
C ALA A 175 -6.88 10.58 13.61
N PHE A 176 -7.27 11.77 13.12
CA PHE A 176 -6.54 12.49 12.08
C PHE A 176 -5.25 13.17 12.59
N ALA A 177 -5.05 13.25 13.90
CA ALA A 177 -3.81 13.76 14.50
C ALA A 177 -2.58 12.90 14.15
N ILE A 178 -2.77 11.64 13.73
CA ILE A 178 -1.67 10.78 13.26
C ILE A 178 -0.88 11.38 12.10
N TYR A 179 -1.48 12.29 11.31
CA TYR A 179 -0.77 12.94 10.22
C TYR A 179 0.24 14.00 10.70
N PHE A 180 0.23 14.40 11.98
CA PHE A 180 1.33 15.18 12.58
C PHE A 180 2.65 14.41 12.61
N LEU A 181 2.65 13.08 12.52
CA LEU A 181 3.88 12.29 12.35
C LEU A 181 4.67 12.68 11.09
N VAL A 182 4.06 13.37 10.13
CA VAL A 182 4.75 13.88 8.95
C VAL A 182 5.80 14.93 9.33
N ILE A 183 5.59 15.70 10.41
CA ILE A 183 6.50 16.77 10.83
C ILE A 183 7.93 16.27 11.07
N PRO A 184 8.19 15.26 11.93
CA PRO A 184 9.55 14.77 12.13
C PRO A 184 10.17 14.20 10.85
N VAL A 185 9.39 13.53 10.00
CA VAL A 185 9.86 13.01 8.70
C VAL A 185 10.22 14.13 7.74
N LEU A 186 9.41 15.18 7.68
CA LEU A 186 9.68 16.37 6.88
C LEU A 186 10.98 17.07 7.32
N ILE A 187 11.17 17.23 8.63
CA ILE A 187 12.41 17.82 9.20
C ILE A 187 13.62 16.95 8.85
N LEU A 188 13.55 15.65 9.10
CA LEU A 188 14.63 14.71 8.79
C LEU A 188 14.99 14.74 7.30
N PHE A 189 13.98 14.71 6.42
CA PHE A 189 14.19 14.73 4.99
C PHE A 189 14.81 16.03 4.49
N ILE A 190 14.35 17.18 4.99
CA ILE A 190 14.90 18.50 4.62
C ILE A 190 16.38 18.60 5.03
N LEU A 191 16.70 18.22 6.26
CA LEU A 191 18.03 18.41 6.85
C LEU A 191 19.06 17.40 6.34
N PHE A 192 18.69 16.13 6.22
CA PHE A 192 19.66 15.04 6.05
C PHE A 192 19.66 14.37 4.68
N VAL A 193 18.72 14.70 3.78
CA VAL A 193 18.72 14.14 2.42
C VAL A 193 19.17 15.19 1.41
N PRO A 194 20.48 15.25 1.06
CA PRO A 194 20.97 16.09 -0.01
C PRO A 194 20.58 15.48 -1.35
N LEU A 195 19.76 16.21 -2.12
CA LEU A 195 19.48 15.89 -3.52
C LEU A 195 19.91 17.08 -4.35
N PRO A 196 20.71 16.87 -5.42
CA PRO A 196 21.11 17.96 -6.29
C PRO A 196 19.88 18.57 -6.97
N SER A 197 19.81 19.90 -7.01
CA SER A 197 18.79 20.62 -7.74
C SER A 197 18.81 20.19 -9.21
N SER A 198 17.64 19.86 -9.75
CA SER A 198 17.33 19.24 -11.06
C SER A 198 18.06 19.80 -12.30
N ARG A 199 18.76 20.94 -12.18
CA ARG A 199 19.45 21.58 -13.31
C ARG A 199 20.66 20.80 -13.85
N GLN A 200 21.23 19.85 -13.09
CA GLN A 200 22.44 19.11 -13.50
C GLN A 200 22.20 17.74 -14.17
N LYS A 201 21.00 17.15 -14.10
CA LYS A 201 20.72 15.80 -14.66
C LYS A 201 20.05 15.81 -16.05
N LYS A 202 20.03 16.96 -16.75
CA LYS A 202 19.43 17.07 -18.10
C LYS A 202 20.23 16.39 -19.22
N ALA A 203 21.49 15.97 -18.99
CA ALA A 203 22.35 15.46 -20.06
C ALA A 203 22.28 13.93 -20.30
N ASP A 204 22.11 13.11 -19.25
CA ASP A 204 22.35 11.65 -19.41
C ASP A 204 21.11 10.79 -19.69
N LYS A 205 19.90 11.23 -19.32
CA LYS A 205 18.67 10.43 -19.53
C LYS A 205 18.02 10.61 -20.91
N ALA A 206 18.54 11.51 -21.74
CA ALA A 206 18.00 11.76 -23.09
C ALA A 206 18.59 10.85 -24.18
N LYS A 207 19.55 9.97 -23.85
CA LYS A 207 20.31 9.18 -24.84
C LYS A 207 20.10 7.66 -24.79
N LYS A 208 19.21 7.12 -23.96
CA LYS A 208 18.71 5.76 -24.18
C LYS A 208 17.56 5.85 -25.18
N ALA A 209 17.75 5.26 -26.36
CA ALA A 209 16.67 5.06 -27.33
C ALA A 209 15.43 4.59 -26.57
N LYS A 210 14.27 5.26 -26.78
CA LYS A 210 12.99 4.76 -26.27
C LYS A 210 12.73 3.43 -26.96
N GLU A 211 13.23 2.33 -26.37
CA GLU A 211 12.82 1.00 -26.76
C GLU A 211 11.30 0.97 -26.65
N LYS A 212 10.66 0.40 -27.69
CA LYS A 212 9.22 0.45 -27.84
C LYS A 212 8.59 -0.40 -26.73
N GLN A 213 8.09 0.25 -25.67
CA GLN A 213 7.32 -0.43 -24.64
C GLN A 213 5.99 -0.87 -25.22
N THR A 214 5.58 -2.10 -24.91
CA THR A 214 4.34 -2.70 -25.41
C THR A 214 3.62 -3.45 -24.29
N ILE A 215 2.32 -3.65 -24.48
CA ILE A 215 1.47 -4.40 -23.55
C ILE A 215 0.96 -5.61 -24.33
N ASN A 216 0.98 -6.79 -23.70
CA ASN A 216 0.40 -8.01 -24.25
C ASN A 216 -0.88 -8.39 -23.49
N GLY A 217 -1.63 -9.36 -24.03
CA GLY A 217 -2.88 -9.81 -23.40
C GLY A 217 -2.71 -10.39 -21.99
N LYS A 218 -1.54 -10.95 -21.66
CA LYS A 218 -1.27 -11.48 -20.30
C LYS A 218 -1.14 -10.35 -19.28
N VAL A 219 -0.45 -9.26 -19.61
CA VAL A 219 -0.35 -8.08 -18.74
C VAL A 219 -1.73 -7.49 -18.46
N ILE A 220 -2.57 -7.38 -19.50
CA ILE A 220 -3.97 -6.92 -19.35
C ILE A 220 -4.74 -7.84 -18.42
N LEU A 221 -4.66 -9.16 -18.63
CA LEU A 221 -5.30 -10.15 -17.77
C LEU A 221 -4.87 -9.99 -16.31
N ILE A 222 -3.56 -9.95 -16.03
CA ILE A 222 -3.02 -9.81 -14.68
C ILE A 222 -3.48 -8.50 -14.03
N SER A 223 -3.53 -7.42 -14.81
CA SER A 223 -3.98 -6.11 -14.33
C SER A 223 -5.47 -6.11 -13.97
N VAL A 224 -6.31 -6.77 -14.76
CA VAL A 224 -7.75 -6.96 -14.45
C VAL A 224 -7.94 -7.88 -13.23
N LEU A 225 -7.16 -8.95 -13.09
CA LEU A 225 -7.22 -9.80 -11.91
C LEU A 225 -6.81 -9.02 -10.64
N MET A 226 -5.73 -8.24 -10.70
CA MET A 226 -5.27 -7.40 -9.60
C MET A 226 -6.30 -6.33 -9.21
N PHE A 227 -6.98 -5.73 -10.18
CA PHE A 227 -8.11 -4.84 -9.94
C PHE A 227 -9.18 -5.51 -9.07
N PHE A 228 -9.67 -6.68 -9.48
CA PHE A 228 -10.72 -7.39 -8.73
C PHE A 228 -10.23 -7.93 -7.39
N ILE A 229 -8.99 -8.44 -7.31
CA ILE A 229 -8.38 -8.88 -6.04
C ILE A 229 -8.43 -7.74 -5.03
N PHE A 230 -7.96 -6.55 -5.39
CA PHE A 230 -7.93 -5.42 -4.45
C PHE A 230 -9.32 -4.83 -4.18
N LEU A 231 -10.21 -4.80 -5.18
CA LEU A 231 -11.60 -4.40 -5.01
C LEU A 231 -12.31 -5.26 -3.96
N PHE A 232 -12.17 -6.58 -4.01
CA PHE A 232 -12.78 -7.50 -3.05
C PHE A 232 -11.95 -7.71 -1.77
N TYR A 233 -10.69 -7.29 -1.75
CA TYR A 233 -9.88 -7.26 -0.53
C TYR A 233 -10.22 -6.05 0.36
N MET A 234 -10.49 -4.90 -0.24
CA MET A 234 -10.72 -3.64 0.49
C MET A 234 -11.86 -3.65 1.53
N PRO A 235 -12.91 -4.48 1.43
CA PRO A 235 -13.88 -4.67 2.52
C PRO A 235 -13.25 -5.04 3.87
N MET A 236 -12.08 -5.68 3.88
CA MET A 236 -11.31 -5.88 5.11
C MET A 236 -11.09 -4.56 5.86
N SER A 237 -10.81 -3.47 5.14
CA SER A 237 -10.53 -2.17 5.71
C SER A 237 -11.78 -1.50 6.28
N PHE A 238 -12.89 -1.47 5.54
CA PHE A 238 -14.08 -0.68 5.91
C PHE A 238 -15.26 -1.49 6.47
N LYS A 239 -15.34 -2.80 6.24
CA LYS A 239 -16.40 -3.66 6.80
C LYS A 239 -16.04 -4.33 8.11
N ILE A 240 -14.76 -4.62 8.40
CA ILE A 240 -14.37 -5.21 9.70
C ILE A 240 -14.71 -4.28 10.88
N PRO A 241 -14.38 -2.98 10.85
CA PRO A 241 -14.79 -2.06 11.92
C PRO A 241 -16.31 -2.03 12.10
N ALA A 242 -17.05 -2.04 10.99
CA ALA A 242 -18.52 -2.07 11.02
C ALA A 242 -19.06 -3.37 11.60
N LEU A 243 -18.50 -4.52 11.23
CA LEU A 243 -18.89 -5.84 11.75
C LEU A 243 -18.70 -5.90 13.26
N VAL A 244 -17.54 -5.43 13.75
CA VAL A 244 -17.22 -5.45 15.18
C VAL A 244 -18.23 -4.66 16.01
N VAL A 245 -18.64 -3.49 15.53
CA VAL A 245 -19.64 -2.66 16.22
C VAL A 245 -21.05 -3.25 16.08
N GLN A 246 -21.43 -3.73 14.89
CA GLN A 246 -22.77 -4.27 14.61
C GLN A 246 -23.04 -5.56 15.41
N GLU A 247 -22.07 -6.47 15.45
CA GLU A 247 -22.18 -7.77 16.12
C GLU A 247 -21.68 -7.73 17.57
N LYS A 248 -21.32 -6.55 18.09
CA LYS A 248 -20.81 -6.32 19.45
C LYS A 248 -19.62 -7.22 19.81
N LEU A 249 -18.72 -7.45 18.85
CA LEU A 249 -17.55 -8.31 19.03
C LEU A 249 -16.44 -7.64 19.84
N GLY A 250 -16.46 -6.31 19.92
CA GLY A 250 -15.42 -5.48 20.53
C GLY A 250 -15.59 -4.01 20.15
N THR A 251 -14.49 -3.26 20.20
CA THR A 251 -14.42 -1.82 19.98
C THR A 251 -13.64 -1.47 18.71
N VAL A 252 -13.86 -0.26 18.18
CA VAL A 252 -13.08 0.26 17.06
C VAL A 252 -11.59 0.44 17.39
N SER A 253 -11.28 0.73 18.66
CA SER A 253 -9.91 0.80 19.17
C SER A 253 -9.22 -0.56 19.11
N GLU A 254 -9.90 -1.64 19.48
CA GLU A 254 -9.35 -3.00 19.38
C GLU A 254 -9.09 -3.41 17.92
N VAL A 255 -9.98 -3.05 16.99
CA VAL A 255 -9.76 -3.29 15.55
C VAL A 255 -8.52 -2.54 15.04
N SER A 256 -8.33 -1.30 15.49
CA SER A 256 -7.14 -0.52 15.15
C SER A 256 -5.87 -1.15 15.74
N ALA A 257 -5.89 -1.58 17.01
CA ALA A 257 -4.76 -2.27 17.62
C ALA A 257 -4.44 -3.60 16.92
N LEU A 258 -5.45 -4.39 16.57
CA LEU A 258 -5.31 -5.62 15.79
C LEU A 258 -4.64 -5.34 14.44
N THR A 259 -5.06 -4.29 13.74
CA THR A 259 -4.43 -3.86 12.48
C THR A 259 -2.94 -3.53 12.69
N GLY A 260 -2.60 -2.91 13.82
CA GLY A 260 -1.21 -2.66 14.21
C GLY A 260 -0.38 -3.92 14.35
N VAL A 261 -0.92 -4.92 15.08
CA VAL A 261 -0.28 -6.24 15.25
C VAL A 261 -0.12 -6.95 13.90
N LEU A 262 -1.15 -6.93 13.05
CA LEU A 262 -1.12 -7.58 11.74
C LEU A 262 -0.07 -6.96 10.81
N ASN A 263 0.13 -5.64 10.84
CA ASN A 263 1.18 -4.98 10.09
C ASN A 263 2.59 -5.41 10.55
N LEU A 264 2.79 -5.61 11.86
CA LEU A 264 4.05 -6.14 12.38
C LEU A 264 4.26 -7.61 11.98
N VAL A 265 3.22 -8.44 12.03
CA VAL A 265 3.27 -9.83 11.56
C VAL A 265 3.50 -9.92 10.04
N GLY A 266 3.04 -8.93 9.28
CA GLY A 266 3.27 -8.83 7.84
C GLY A 266 4.76 -8.81 7.45
N ILE A 267 5.63 -8.28 8.32
CA ILE A 267 7.09 -8.20 8.07
C ILE A 267 7.71 -9.60 7.91
N PRO A 268 7.66 -10.50 8.91
CA PRO A 268 8.22 -11.84 8.77
C PRO A 268 7.48 -12.68 7.71
N VAL A 269 6.17 -12.48 7.52
CA VAL A 269 5.41 -13.15 6.44
C VAL A 269 5.95 -12.76 5.06
N GLY A 270 6.13 -11.47 4.81
CA GLY A 270 6.71 -10.98 3.55
C GLY A 270 8.14 -11.48 3.33
N ALA A 271 8.98 -11.45 4.38
CA ALA A 271 10.34 -11.98 4.33
C ALA A 271 10.38 -13.50 4.05
N SER A 272 9.37 -14.24 4.52
CA SER A 272 9.27 -15.69 4.30
C SER A 272 8.86 -16.07 2.88
N PHE A 273 8.36 -15.14 2.06
CA PHE A 273 7.87 -15.42 0.71
C PHE A 273 8.91 -16.16 -0.15
N GLY A 274 10.16 -15.68 -0.19
CA GLY A 274 11.22 -16.31 -1.00
C GLY A 274 11.53 -17.75 -0.57
N PHE A 275 11.51 -18.02 0.75
CA PHE A 275 11.67 -19.37 1.30
C PHE A 275 10.54 -20.30 0.86
N PHE A 276 9.28 -19.86 1.02
CA PHE A 276 8.12 -20.65 0.61
C PHE A 276 8.03 -20.81 -0.90
N PHE A 277 8.37 -19.78 -1.68
CA PHE A 277 8.39 -19.83 -3.14
C PHE A 277 9.40 -20.86 -3.64
N LYS A 278 10.61 -20.93 -3.03
CA LYS A 278 11.60 -21.95 -3.37
C LYS A 278 11.12 -23.38 -3.12
N LYS A 279 10.31 -23.60 -2.06
CA LYS A 279 9.82 -24.94 -1.67
C LYS A 279 8.53 -25.36 -2.36
N LEU A 280 7.61 -24.43 -2.57
CA LEU A 280 6.25 -24.68 -3.09
C LEU A 280 6.10 -24.29 -4.56
N HIS A 281 7.02 -23.49 -5.09
CA HIS A 281 6.98 -22.95 -6.46
C HIS A 281 5.60 -22.36 -6.77
N ASP A 282 4.97 -22.81 -7.86
CA ASP A 282 3.66 -22.31 -8.29
C ASP A 282 2.49 -22.74 -7.40
N LYS A 283 2.68 -23.70 -6.48
CA LYS A 283 1.63 -24.07 -5.50
C LYS A 283 1.35 -22.94 -4.50
N ILE A 284 2.28 -21.99 -4.36
CA ILE A 284 2.09 -20.82 -3.49
C ILE A 284 0.89 -19.97 -3.93
N PHE A 285 0.59 -19.96 -5.23
CA PHE A 285 -0.48 -19.17 -5.81
C PHE A 285 -1.86 -19.63 -5.32
N PRO A 286 -2.32 -20.88 -5.57
CA PRO A 286 -3.57 -21.35 -5.01
C PRO A 286 -3.55 -21.40 -3.48
N LEU A 287 -2.42 -21.72 -2.84
CA LEU A 287 -2.34 -21.74 -1.37
C LEU A 287 -2.61 -20.35 -0.76
N GLY A 288 -1.98 -19.30 -1.29
CA GLY A 288 -2.16 -17.93 -0.80
C GLY A 288 -3.62 -17.49 -0.88
N PHE A 289 -4.27 -17.69 -2.03
CA PHE A 289 -5.68 -17.31 -2.20
C PHE A 289 -6.67 -18.24 -1.47
N ALA A 290 -6.29 -19.50 -1.20
CA ALA A 290 -7.06 -20.36 -0.31
C ALA A 290 -7.09 -19.82 1.12
N LEU A 291 -5.94 -19.40 1.64
CA LEU A 291 -5.86 -18.76 2.95
C LEU A 291 -6.64 -17.44 3.00
N VAL A 292 -6.59 -16.62 1.94
CA VAL A 292 -7.42 -15.40 1.85
C VAL A 292 -8.92 -15.73 1.91
N ALA A 293 -9.38 -16.72 1.13
CA ALA A 293 -10.78 -17.14 1.14
C ALA A 293 -11.22 -17.66 2.52
N ILE A 294 -10.43 -18.55 3.13
CA ILE A 294 -10.68 -19.08 4.48
C ILE A 294 -10.72 -17.94 5.50
N GLY A 295 -9.76 -17.01 5.45
CA GLY A 295 -9.71 -15.87 6.34
C GLY A 295 -10.96 -15.00 6.26
N PHE A 296 -11.42 -14.64 5.05
CA PHE A 296 -12.67 -13.91 4.88
C PHE A 296 -13.89 -14.69 5.39
N PHE A 297 -13.97 -16.00 5.16
CA PHE A 297 -15.04 -16.84 5.71
C PHE A 297 -15.07 -16.84 7.24
N ILE A 298 -13.91 -16.99 7.88
CA ILE A 298 -13.80 -16.96 9.35
C ILE A 298 -14.21 -15.60 9.90
N ILE A 299 -13.75 -14.50 9.29
CA ILE A 299 -14.12 -13.14 9.72
C ILE A 299 -15.62 -12.91 9.57
N ALA A 300 -16.21 -13.30 8.44
CA ALA A 300 -17.63 -13.10 8.17
C ALA A 300 -18.53 -13.90 9.13
N LEU A 301 -18.06 -15.04 9.64
CA LEU A 301 -18.78 -15.89 10.59
C LEU A 301 -18.31 -15.68 12.04
N ALA A 302 -17.49 -14.67 12.31
CA ALA A 302 -16.92 -14.45 13.62
C ALA A 302 -18.00 -14.15 14.66
N GLY A 303 -18.09 -15.00 15.70
CA GLY A 303 -18.97 -14.80 16.86
C GLY A 303 -18.28 -14.13 18.05
N ASN A 304 -16.97 -13.93 18.00
CA ASN A 304 -16.19 -13.24 19.02
C ASN A 304 -14.93 -12.59 18.42
N PHE A 305 -14.27 -11.71 19.18
CA PHE A 305 -13.08 -10.99 18.74
C PHE A 305 -11.88 -11.90 18.42
N ILE A 306 -11.74 -13.03 19.13
CA ILE A 306 -10.62 -13.96 18.95
C ILE A 306 -10.74 -14.64 17.59
N MET A 307 -11.92 -15.14 17.24
CA MET A 307 -12.20 -15.74 15.93
C MET A 307 -11.98 -14.73 14.81
N LEU A 308 -12.41 -13.48 14.98
CA LEU A 308 -12.14 -12.39 14.04
C LEU A 308 -10.64 -12.16 13.86
N SER A 309 -9.87 -12.11 14.95
CA SER A 309 -8.43 -11.90 14.94
C SER A 309 -7.68 -13.02 14.22
N ILE A 310 -8.06 -14.28 14.47
CA ILE A 310 -7.51 -15.46 13.77
C ILE A 310 -7.82 -15.37 12.27
N GLY A 311 -9.06 -15.02 11.90
CA GLY A 311 -9.44 -14.83 10.50
C GLY A 311 -8.62 -13.74 9.81
N CYS A 312 -8.39 -12.61 10.47
CA CYS A 312 -7.57 -11.52 9.94
C CYS A 312 -6.09 -11.93 9.76
N LEU A 313 -5.55 -12.71 10.71
CA LEU A 313 -4.19 -13.24 10.62
C LEU A 313 -4.03 -14.18 9.43
N ILE A 314 -4.94 -15.15 9.28
CA ILE A 314 -4.94 -16.11 8.16
C ILE A 314 -5.05 -15.37 6.82
N LEU A 315 -5.96 -14.39 6.75
CA LEU A 315 -6.16 -13.54 5.59
C LEU A 315 -4.88 -12.78 5.23
N GLY A 316 -4.22 -12.16 6.22
CA GLY A 316 -2.97 -11.42 6.04
C GLY A 316 -1.82 -12.30 5.54
N ILE A 317 -1.68 -13.52 6.09
CA ILE A 317 -0.69 -14.50 5.64
C ILE A 317 -0.97 -14.91 4.19
N GLY A 318 -2.22 -15.24 3.87
CA GLY A 318 -2.63 -15.61 2.51
C GLY A 318 -2.32 -14.52 1.49
N PHE A 319 -2.65 -13.28 1.82
CA PHE A 319 -2.40 -12.13 0.96
C PHE A 319 -0.91 -11.86 0.77
N GLY A 320 -0.13 -11.97 1.86
CA GLY A 320 1.33 -11.84 1.85
C GLY A 320 2.06 -12.90 1.02
N LEU A 321 1.44 -14.06 0.76
CA LEU A 321 1.97 -15.09 -0.14
C LEU A 321 1.43 -14.96 -1.58
N GLY A 322 0.15 -14.64 -1.74
CA GLY A 322 -0.53 -14.61 -3.04
C GLY A 322 -0.16 -13.40 -3.91
N VAL A 323 -0.08 -12.20 -3.32
CA VAL A 323 0.17 -10.96 -4.07
C VAL A 323 1.59 -10.88 -4.64
N PRO A 324 2.66 -11.24 -3.92
CA PRO A 324 3.99 -11.24 -4.51
C PRO A 324 4.11 -12.21 -5.70
N TYR A 325 3.41 -13.36 -5.67
CA TYR A 325 3.34 -14.25 -6.82
C TYR A 325 2.71 -13.58 -8.05
N MET A 326 1.64 -12.79 -7.87
CA MET A 326 1.03 -12.03 -8.97
C MET A 326 2.00 -11.02 -9.61
N TYR A 327 2.85 -10.36 -8.81
CA TYR A 327 3.88 -9.47 -9.33
C TYR A 327 5.01 -10.23 -10.04
N ASN A 328 5.42 -11.40 -9.55
CA ASN A 328 6.36 -12.27 -10.27
C ASN A 328 5.76 -12.75 -11.60
N TRP A 329 4.48 -13.14 -11.60
CA TRP A 329 3.80 -13.56 -12.82
C TRP A 329 3.68 -12.41 -13.84
N LEU A 330 3.48 -11.18 -13.36
CA LEU A 330 3.51 -9.98 -14.18
C LEU A 330 4.88 -9.79 -14.84
N ASP A 331 5.95 -9.89 -14.04
CA ASP A 331 7.33 -9.74 -14.50
C ASP A 331 7.69 -10.78 -15.59
N TRP A 332 7.38 -12.06 -15.35
CA TRP A 332 7.61 -13.14 -16.31
C TRP A 332 6.75 -13.02 -17.58
N SER A 333 5.60 -12.34 -17.49
CA SER A 333 4.66 -12.19 -18.61
C SER A 333 4.86 -10.91 -19.41
N ALA A 334 5.53 -9.90 -18.85
CA ALA A 334 5.68 -8.61 -19.49
C ALA A 334 6.62 -8.70 -20.71
N PRO A 335 6.32 -8.00 -21.82
CA PRO A 335 7.26 -7.88 -22.93
C PRO A 335 8.59 -7.28 -22.49
N ALA A 336 9.65 -7.57 -23.23
CA ALA A 336 10.98 -7.01 -22.98
C ALA A 336 10.90 -5.48 -22.79
N ASN A 337 11.59 -4.98 -21.76
CA ASN A 337 11.67 -3.55 -21.42
C ASN A 337 10.34 -2.87 -21.02
N SER A 338 9.28 -3.67 -20.81
CA SER A 338 7.92 -3.18 -20.52
C SER A 338 7.42 -3.51 -19.10
N VAL A 339 8.23 -4.16 -18.27
CA VAL A 339 7.89 -4.49 -16.86
C VAL A 339 7.44 -3.25 -16.08
N ASN A 340 8.19 -2.15 -16.16
CA ASN A 340 7.84 -0.90 -15.47
C ASN A 340 6.48 -0.33 -15.90
N LEU A 341 6.17 -0.40 -17.21
CA LEU A 341 4.88 0.02 -17.74
C LEU A 341 3.76 -0.91 -17.23
N ALA A 342 3.98 -2.21 -17.26
CA ALA A 342 3.04 -3.22 -16.77
C ALA A 342 2.74 -3.02 -15.27
N THR A 343 3.77 -2.84 -14.43
CA THR A 343 3.63 -2.55 -13.00
C THR A 343 2.89 -1.25 -12.75
N THR A 344 3.12 -0.21 -13.57
CA THR A 344 2.39 1.06 -13.46
C THR A 344 0.90 0.89 -13.75
N ILE A 345 0.54 0.11 -14.78
CA ILE A 345 -0.85 -0.17 -15.13
C ILE A 345 -1.54 -0.95 -14.01
N VAL A 346 -0.88 -1.98 -13.48
CA VAL A 346 -1.37 -2.75 -12.33
C VAL A 346 -1.61 -1.83 -11.14
N LEU A 347 -0.65 -0.97 -10.80
CA LEU A 347 -0.76 -0.05 -9.66
C LEU A 347 -1.94 0.93 -9.82
N VAL A 348 -2.14 1.48 -11.02
CA VAL A 348 -3.30 2.35 -11.31
C VAL A 348 -4.60 1.59 -11.10
N LEU A 349 -4.73 0.39 -11.70
CA LEU A 349 -5.97 -0.39 -11.56
C LEU A 349 -6.21 -0.87 -10.13
N VAL A 350 -5.17 -1.25 -9.39
CA VAL A 350 -5.28 -1.59 -7.96
C VAL A 350 -5.87 -0.41 -7.17
N ASN A 351 -5.33 0.79 -7.35
CA ASN A 351 -5.82 1.97 -6.64
C ASN A 351 -7.25 2.35 -7.05
N VAL A 352 -7.60 2.22 -8.33
CA VAL A 352 -8.98 2.45 -8.80
C VAL A 352 -9.92 1.42 -8.19
N GLY A 353 -9.58 0.13 -8.24
CA GLY A 353 -10.36 -0.96 -7.63
C GLY A 353 -10.57 -0.73 -6.14
N CYS A 354 -9.54 -0.27 -5.44
CA CYS A 354 -9.63 0.10 -4.03
C CYS A 354 -10.60 1.24 -3.76
N ALA A 355 -10.55 2.30 -4.58
CA ALA A 355 -11.36 3.50 -4.41
C ALA A 355 -12.85 3.25 -4.64
N ILE A 356 -13.20 2.45 -5.65
CA ILE A 356 -14.60 2.18 -6.00
C ILE A 356 -15.20 1.04 -5.18
N SER A 357 -14.38 0.30 -4.42
CA SER A 357 -14.80 -0.87 -3.66
C SER A 357 -16.01 -0.60 -2.75
N PRO A 358 -16.08 0.48 -1.94
CA PRO A 358 -17.26 0.74 -1.12
C PRO A 358 -18.53 0.91 -1.95
N MET A 359 -18.49 1.57 -3.11
CA MET A 359 -19.67 1.76 -3.96
C MET A 359 -20.19 0.41 -4.47
N ILE A 360 -19.30 -0.43 -4.98
CA ILE A 360 -19.66 -1.74 -5.53
C ILE A 360 -20.18 -2.67 -4.43
N ILE A 361 -19.47 -2.75 -3.30
CA ILE A 361 -19.80 -3.68 -2.23
C ILE A 361 -21.11 -3.29 -1.56
N ASN A 362 -21.38 -2.00 -1.31
CA ASN A 362 -22.67 -1.58 -0.75
C ASN A 362 -23.83 -1.66 -1.76
N ALA A 363 -23.57 -1.54 -3.07
CA ALA A 363 -24.62 -1.71 -4.07
C ALA A 363 -25.19 -3.14 -4.10
N VAL A 364 -24.40 -4.14 -3.71
CA VAL A 364 -24.79 -5.56 -3.73
C VAL A 364 -24.97 -6.16 -2.33
N THR A 365 -24.67 -5.44 -1.25
CA THR A 365 -24.80 -5.95 0.14
C THR A 365 -25.47 -4.97 1.09
N PRO A 366 -26.45 -5.43 1.90
CA PRO A 366 -27.13 -4.60 2.89
C PRO A 366 -26.39 -4.51 4.23
N SER A 367 -25.44 -5.41 4.51
CA SER A 367 -24.76 -5.52 5.81
C SER A 367 -23.26 -5.73 5.70
N ALA A 368 -22.51 -5.41 6.77
CA ALA A 368 -21.06 -5.59 6.79
C ALA A 368 -20.66 -7.06 6.65
N LYS A 369 -21.40 -7.94 7.34
CA LYS A 369 -21.25 -9.40 7.24
C LYS A 369 -21.42 -9.90 5.82
N MET A 370 -22.47 -9.47 5.12
CA MET A 370 -22.71 -9.88 3.73
C MET A 370 -21.62 -9.33 2.80
N GLY A 371 -21.15 -8.10 3.02
CA GLY A 371 -20.00 -7.55 2.30
C GLY A 371 -18.75 -8.43 2.40
N LEU A 372 -18.43 -8.89 3.61
CA LEU A 372 -17.29 -9.79 3.86
C LEU A 372 -17.53 -11.20 3.30
N LEU A 373 -18.77 -11.71 3.31
CA LEU A 373 -19.12 -12.98 2.66
C LEU A 373 -18.97 -12.92 1.14
N ILE A 374 -19.37 -11.82 0.50
CA ILE A 374 -19.17 -11.65 -0.95
C ILE A 374 -17.68 -11.65 -1.29
N SER A 375 -16.84 -10.99 -0.49
CA SER A 375 -15.39 -11.10 -0.62
C SER A 375 -14.91 -12.55 -0.47
N ALA A 376 -15.43 -13.29 0.51
CA ALA A 376 -15.10 -14.70 0.72
C ALA A 376 -15.47 -15.56 -0.51
N ILE A 377 -16.67 -15.37 -1.07
CA ILE A 377 -17.15 -16.07 -2.26
C ILE A 377 -16.30 -15.73 -3.47
N PHE A 378 -15.98 -14.44 -3.68
CA PHE A 378 -15.08 -14.01 -4.75
C PHE A 378 -13.72 -14.72 -4.65
N PHE A 379 -13.10 -14.74 -3.46
CA PHE A 379 -11.80 -15.39 -3.27
C PHE A 379 -11.88 -16.92 -3.39
N ALA A 380 -13.02 -17.54 -3.05
CA ALA A 380 -13.26 -18.96 -3.31
C ALA A 380 -13.36 -19.26 -4.83
N CYS A 381 -14.06 -18.42 -5.60
CA CYS A 381 -14.08 -18.52 -7.06
C CYS A 381 -12.70 -18.25 -7.68
N PHE A 382 -11.98 -17.26 -7.14
CA PHE A 382 -10.63 -16.94 -7.58
C PHE A 382 -9.65 -18.08 -7.27
N LEU A 383 -9.82 -18.78 -6.14
CA LEU A 383 -9.06 -19.98 -5.82
C LEU A 383 -9.28 -21.08 -6.87
N VAL A 384 -10.51 -21.30 -7.31
CA VAL A 384 -10.79 -22.27 -8.39
C VAL A 384 -10.05 -21.86 -9.68
N TYR A 385 -10.08 -20.58 -10.04
CA TYR A 385 -9.27 -20.06 -11.14
C TYR A 385 -7.76 -20.31 -10.93
N ALA A 386 -7.24 -20.04 -9.73
CA ALA A 386 -5.82 -20.22 -9.39
C ALA A 386 -5.40 -21.69 -9.50
N ILE A 387 -6.25 -22.63 -9.06
CA ILE A 387 -6.03 -24.07 -9.21
C ILE A 387 -6.05 -24.48 -10.68
N ILE A 388 -7.05 -24.03 -11.46
CA ILE A 388 -7.12 -24.32 -12.90
C ILE A 388 -5.90 -23.76 -13.64
N HIS A 389 -5.47 -22.55 -13.31
CA HIS A 389 -4.28 -21.93 -13.87
C HIS A 389 -3.03 -22.76 -13.56
N TYR A 390 -2.82 -23.11 -12.29
CA TYR A 390 -1.73 -23.96 -11.84
C TYR A 390 -1.69 -25.30 -12.62
N LEU A 391 -2.83 -25.98 -12.72
CA LEU A 391 -2.95 -27.26 -13.44
C LEU A 391 -2.66 -27.11 -14.94
N ARG A 392 -3.14 -26.05 -15.59
CA ARG A 392 -2.89 -25.80 -17.02
C ARG A 392 -1.41 -25.57 -17.31
N VAL A 393 -0.71 -24.82 -16.46
CA VAL A 393 0.72 -24.56 -16.63
C VAL A 393 1.53 -25.86 -16.50
N HIS A 394 1.24 -26.69 -15.49
CA HIS A 394 1.97 -27.94 -15.23
C HIS A 394 1.64 -29.05 -16.22
N LYS A 395 0.40 -29.12 -16.72
CA LYS A 395 0.02 -30.05 -17.79
C LYS A 395 0.72 -29.72 -19.11
N LYS A 396 0.97 -28.44 -19.38
CA LYS A 396 1.67 -28.00 -20.59
C LYS A 396 3.16 -28.35 -20.55
N GLN A 397 3.80 -28.25 -19.39
CA GLN A 397 5.21 -28.64 -19.18
C GLN A 397 5.43 -30.15 -19.32
N SER A 398 4.50 -30.97 -18.82
CA SER A 398 4.56 -32.43 -18.91
C SER A 398 4.19 -33.00 -20.28
N ALA A 399 3.59 -32.21 -21.18
CA ALA A 399 3.32 -32.58 -22.57
C ALA A 399 4.44 -32.17 -23.54
N THR A 400 5.40 -31.36 -23.08
CA THR A 400 6.58 -30.90 -23.85
C THR A 400 7.90 -31.52 -23.38
N ALA A 401 7.86 -32.30 -22.29
CA ALA A 401 8.94 -33.17 -21.84
C ALA A 401 8.64 -34.60 -22.31
#